data_AF-A0A225UGD1-F1
#
_entry.id   AF-A0A225UGD1-F1
#
_cell.length_a   1.000
_cell.length_b   1.000
_cell.length_c   1.000
_cell.angle_alpha   90.00
_cell.angle_beta   90.00
_cell.angle_gamma   90.00
#
_symmetry.space_group_name_H-M   'P 1'
#
loop_
_entity.id
_entity.type
_entity.pdbx_description
1 polymer ?
#
loop_
_entity_poly.entity_id
_entity_poly.type
_entity_poly.pdbx_seq_one_letter_code
_entity_poly.pdbx_strand_id
1 'polypeptide(L)'
;MGINNSVVAHTTTTLTFTERTLHNVFTRLFNTRSEWLLTKLLDQRIVVHGSTRFCWNGSCGRITSISTHADLLTPMLHLVENLEDVSRMFEKAYVTPDFQWKST
;
A
#
# COMPACT_ATOMS: atom_id res chain seq x y z
N MET A 1 1.42 -23.31 -26.29
CA MET A 1 1.82 -23.00 -24.89
C MET A 1 2.31 -21.56 -24.88
N GLY A 2 1.76 -20.71 -24.01
CA GLY A 2 2.08 -19.28 -23.99
C GLY A 2 3.56 -19.04 -23.67
N ILE A 3 4.17 -18.16 -24.46
CA ILE A 3 5.59 -17.78 -24.50
C ILE A 3 6.14 -17.09 -23.24
N ASN A 4 5.37 -17.00 -22.15
CA ASN A 4 5.78 -16.31 -20.93
C ASN A 4 5.58 -17.25 -19.74
N ASN A 5 6.67 -17.70 -19.11
CA ASN A 5 6.64 -18.45 -17.85
C ASN A 5 6.27 -17.52 -16.68
N SER A 6 5.21 -16.74 -16.80
CA SER A 6 4.74 -15.86 -15.75
C SER A 6 3.23 -15.71 -15.76
N VAL A 7 2.64 -15.73 -14.57
CA VAL A 7 1.22 -15.41 -14.35
C VAL A 7 1.15 -14.11 -13.55
N VAL A 8 0.27 -13.20 -13.97
CA VAL A 8 -0.03 -11.97 -13.23
C VAL A 8 -1.44 -12.10 -12.67
N ALA A 9 -1.55 -12.04 -11.34
CA ALA A 9 -2.82 -11.93 -10.65
C ALA A 9 -3.10 -10.45 -10.34
N HIS A 10 -4.36 -10.02 -10.52
CA HIS A 10 -4.81 -8.70 -10.10
C HIS A 10 -5.59 -8.83 -8.79
N THR A 11 -5.33 -7.93 -7.86
CA THR A 11 -5.90 -7.94 -6.51
C THR A 11 -6.62 -6.63 -6.25
N THR A 12 -7.79 -6.70 -5.61
CA THR A 12 -8.50 -5.53 -5.07
C THR A 12 -8.65 -5.72 -3.58
N THR A 13 -8.05 -4.82 -2.81
CA THR A 13 -8.01 -4.89 -1.34
C THR A 13 -8.78 -3.71 -0.78
N THR A 14 -9.71 -3.97 0.14
CA THR A 14 -10.40 -2.93 0.89
C THR A 14 -9.73 -2.74 2.24
N LEU A 15 -9.23 -1.54 2.53
CA LEU A 15 -8.55 -1.22 3.78
C LEU A 15 -9.40 -0.25 4.60
N THR A 16 -9.39 -0.42 5.92
CA THR A 16 -10.02 0.51 6.87
C THR A 16 -8.95 1.08 7.80
N PHE A 17 -8.93 2.41 7.93
CA PHE A 17 -8.00 3.11 8.82
C PHE A 17 -8.53 3.12 10.25
N THR A 18 -8.12 2.10 11.02
CA THR A 18 -8.40 2.06 12.45
C THR A 18 -7.43 2.97 13.21
N GLU A 19 -7.78 3.34 14.44
CA GLU A 19 -6.88 4.04 15.36
C GLU A 19 -5.53 3.31 15.50
N ARG A 20 -5.57 1.97 15.60
CA ARG A 20 -4.38 1.12 15.65
C ARG A 20 -3.52 1.25 14.39
N THR A 21 -4.13 1.30 13.21
CA THR A 21 -3.43 1.49 11.93
C THR A 21 -2.77 2.87 11.90
N LEU A 22 -3.50 3.93 12.24
CA LEU A 22 -2.94 5.28 12.24
C LEU A 22 -1.77 5.39 13.22
N HIS A 23 -1.92 4.86 14.44
CA HIS A 23 -0.90 4.93 15.48
C HIS A 23 0.36 4.13 15.12
N ASN A 24 0.19 2.90 14.65
CA ASN A 24 1.31 1.99 14.44
C ASN A 24 1.91 2.07 13.05
N VAL A 25 1.18 2.53 12.04
CA VAL A 25 1.67 2.60 10.65
C VAL A 25 2.03 4.03 10.27
N PHE A 26 1.23 5.03 10.65
CA PHE A 26 1.38 6.44 10.25
C PHE A 26 1.80 7.33 11.43
N THR A 27 2.90 6.97 12.08
CA THR A 27 3.38 7.57 13.35
C THR A 27 3.49 9.10 13.34
N ARG A 28 3.76 9.74 12.19
CA ARG A 28 3.85 11.21 12.06
C ARG A 28 2.55 11.94 12.35
N LEU A 29 1.41 11.31 12.09
CA LEU A 29 0.10 11.95 12.28
C LEU A 29 -0.16 12.34 13.74
N PHE A 30 0.40 11.59 14.69
CA PHE A 30 0.23 11.84 16.13
C PHE A 30 1.24 12.84 16.70
N ASN A 31 2.41 12.99 16.06
CA ASN A 31 3.48 13.88 16.55
C ASN A 31 3.40 15.30 15.93
N THR A 32 2.41 15.58 15.11
CA THR A 32 2.23 16.86 14.43
C THR A 32 0.85 17.43 14.75
N ARG A 33 0.63 18.74 14.56
CA ARG A 33 -0.70 19.37 14.62
C ARG A 33 -1.61 18.96 13.45
N SER A 34 -1.57 17.68 13.10
CA SER A 34 -2.32 17.04 12.00
C SER A 34 -3.54 16.28 12.53
N GLU A 35 -4.14 16.75 13.63
CA GLU A 35 -5.36 16.17 14.21
C GLU A 35 -6.53 16.12 13.21
N TRP A 36 -6.58 17.08 12.29
CA TRP A 36 -7.56 17.09 11.20
C TRP A 36 -7.35 15.91 10.23
N LEU A 37 -6.10 15.49 9.95
CA LEU A 37 -5.81 14.32 9.13
C LEU A 37 -6.20 13.03 9.85
N LEU A 38 -5.91 12.93 11.16
CA LEU A 38 -6.35 11.79 11.96
C LEU A 38 -7.87 11.64 11.91
N THR A 39 -8.60 12.73 12.13
CA THR A 39 -10.06 12.75 12.06
C THR A 39 -10.57 12.44 10.66
N LYS A 40 -9.91 12.96 9.60
CA LYS A 40 -10.31 12.69 8.20
C LYS A 40 -10.10 11.23 7.83
N LEU A 41 -9.08 10.56 8.36
CA LEU A 41 -8.72 9.19 8.01
C LEU A 41 -9.42 8.13 8.87
N LEU A 42 -9.70 8.42 10.14
CA LEU A 42 -10.27 7.44 11.06
C LEU A 42 -11.58 6.86 10.51
N ASP A 43 -11.69 5.53 10.54
CA ASP A 43 -12.80 4.73 10.03
C ASP A 43 -13.07 4.89 8.52
N GLN A 44 -12.21 5.60 7.79
CA GLN A 44 -12.31 5.67 6.34
C GLN A 44 -11.91 4.35 5.71
N ARG A 45 -12.63 4.03 4.64
CA ARG A 45 -12.42 2.82 3.86
C ARG A 45 -11.94 3.18 2.46
N ILE A 46 -10.78 2.66 2.09
CA ILE A 46 -10.21 2.85 0.75
C ILE A 46 -10.12 1.53 0.00
N VAL A 47 -10.14 1.63 -1.32
CA VAL A 47 -9.87 0.51 -2.21
C VAL A 47 -8.47 0.68 -2.79
N VAL A 48 -7.65 -0.36 -2.63
CA VAL A 48 -6.29 -0.44 -3.14
C VAL A 48 -6.27 -1.51 -4.23
N HIS A 49 -5.77 -1.13 -5.41
CA HIS A 49 -5.58 -2.04 -6.52
C HIS A 49 -4.14 -2.48 -6.59
N GLY A 50 -3.91 -3.77 -6.83
CA GLY A 50 -2.58 -4.32 -6.92
C GLY A 50 -2.47 -5.43 -7.94
N SER A 51 -1.24 -5.90 -8.11
CA SER A 51 -0.94 -7.09 -8.90
C SER A 51 0.21 -7.86 -8.29
N THR A 52 0.18 -9.18 -8.47
CA THR A 52 1.28 -10.07 -8.11
C THR A 52 1.69 -10.87 -9.33
N ARG A 53 2.96 -10.76 -9.71
CA ARG A 53 3.58 -11.55 -10.78
C ARG A 53 4.28 -12.74 -10.16
N PHE A 54 3.94 -13.92 -10.64
CA PHE A 54 4.58 -15.18 -10.34
C PHE A 54 5.40 -15.60 -11.56
N CYS A 55 6.72 -15.71 -11.44
CA CYS A 55 7.62 -16.18 -12.50
C CYS A 55 8.03 -17.62 -12.23
N TRP A 56 8.01 -18.47 -13.27
CA TRP A 56 8.15 -19.92 -13.16
C TRP A 56 9.36 -20.38 -13.96
N ASN A 57 10.05 -21.41 -13.48
CA ASN A 57 11.02 -22.13 -14.29
C ASN A 57 10.30 -23.26 -15.03
N GLY A 58 10.16 -23.12 -16.35
CA GLY A 58 9.51 -24.10 -17.21
C GLY A 58 10.20 -25.46 -17.27
N SER A 59 11.48 -25.57 -16.87
CA SER A 59 12.19 -26.85 -16.87
C SER A 59 11.97 -27.67 -15.59
N CYS A 60 11.67 -27.04 -14.46
CA CYS A 60 11.47 -27.76 -13.18
C CYS A 60 10.09 -27.53 -12.54
N GLY A 61 9.21 -26.75 -13.18
CA GLY A 61 7.84 -26.50 -12.73
C GLY A 61 7.74 -25.71 -11.42
N ARG A 62 8.78 -24.98 -11.02
CA ARG A 62 8.84 -24.24 -9.75
C ARG A 62 8.75 -22.73 -9.96
N ILE A 63 8.15 -22.03 -9.00
CA ILE A 63 8.19 -20.56 -8.93
C ILE A 63 9.63 -20.12 -8.63
N THR A 64 10.15 -19.21 -9.43
CA THR A 64 11.49 -18.60 -9.26
C THR A 64 11.44 -17.21 -8.65
N SER A 65 10.32 -16.50 -8.81
CA SER A 65 10.18 -15.16 -8.26
C SER A 65 8.71 -14.81 -8.06
N ILE A 66 8.45 -14.03 -7.02
CA ILE A 66 7.15 -13.41 -6.74
C ILE A 66 7.42 -11.92 -6.55
N SER A 67 6.76 -11.07 -7.33
CA SER A 67 6.78 -9.62 -7.14
C SER A 67 5.37 -9.08 -7.01
N THR A 68 5.14 -8.24 -6.00
CA THR A 68 3.83 -7.65 -5.69
C THR A 68 3.93 -6.15 -5.70
N HIS A 69 2.91 -5.51 -6.27
CA HIS A 69 2.71 -4.08 -6.27
C HIS A 69 1.27 -3.75 -5.90
N ALA A 70 1.04 -2.69 -5.14
CA ALA A 70 -0.29 -2.21 -4.80
C ALA A 70 -0.29 -0.69 -4.61
N ASP A 71 -1.24 0.00 -5.24
CA ASP A 71 -1.31 1.45 -5.25
C ASP A 71 -2.08 1.96 -4.03
N LEU A 72 -1.34 2.37 -2.99
CA LEU A 72 -1.88 3.07 -1.83
C LEU A 72 -1.89 4.59 -2.04
N LEU A 73 -1.05 5.12 -2.94
CA LEU A 73 -0.91 6.56 -3.15
C LEU A 73 -2.20 7.19 -3.69
N THR A 74 -2.76 6.62 -4.76
CA THR A 74 -3.95 7.15 -5.43
C THR A 74 -5.15 7.29 -4.50
N PRO A 75 -5.56 6.25 -3.73
CA PRO A 75 -6.67 6.40 -2.80
C PRO A 75 -6.36 7.37 -1.65
N MET A 76 -5.12 7.45 -1.20
CA MET A 76 -4.73 8.39 -0.14
C MET A 76 -4.79 9.84 -0.61
N LEU A 77 -4.35 10.11 -1.84
CA LEU A 77 -4.44 11.43 -2.45
C LEU A 77 -5.89 11.87 -2.66
N HIS A 78 -6.77 10.95 -3.08
CA HIS A 78 -8.21 11.24 -3.16
C HIS A 78 -8.83 11.52 -1.80
N LEU A 79 -8.39 10.81 -0.75
CA LEU A 79 -8.96 10.97 0.59
C LEU A 79 -8.48 12.26 1.28
N VAL A 80 -7.20 12.58 1.15
CA VAL A 80 -6.59 13.76 1.82
C VAL A 80 -6.74 15.02 0.99
N GLU A 81 -6.76 14.91 -0.35
CA GLU A 81 -6.89 16.00 -1.33
C GLU A 81 -5.72 16.99 -1.31
N ASN A 82 -4.58 16.59 -0.73
CA ASN A 82 -3.37 17.39 -0.66
C ASN A 82 -2.12 16.49 -0.75
N LEU A 83 -1.30 16.70 -1.77
CA LEU A 83 -0.10 15.89 -2.00
C LEU A 83 0.99 16.13 -0.95
N GLU A 84 1.14 17.35 -0.43
CA GLU A 84 2.12 17.68 0.60
C GLU A 84 1.77 16.95 1.92
N ASP A 85 0.50 16.95 2.30
CA ASP A 85 0.02 16.24 3.48
C ASP A 85 0.20 14.74 3.34
N VAL A 86 -0.13 14.16 2.17
CA VAL A 86 0.12 12.74 1.88
C VAL A 86 1.61 12.43 1.97
N SER A 87 2.48 13.24 1.37
CA SER A 87 3.94 13.07 1.45
C SER A 87 4.42 13.06 2.91
N ARG A 88 3.93 14.00 3.72
CA ARG A 88 4.26 14.12 5.15
C ARG A 88 3.79 12.91 5.96
N MET A 89 2.64 12.34 5.63
CA MET A 89 2.15 11.10 6.25
C MET A 89 3.09 9.93 6.01
N PHE A 90 3.63 9.79 4.80
CA PHE A 90 4.51 8.69 4.42
C PHE A 90 5.97 8.86 4.90
N GLU A 91 6.38 10.05 5.35
CA GLU A 91 7.76 10.36 5.73
C GLU A 91 8.31 9.48 6.86
N LYS A 92 7.50 9.16 7.89
CA LYS A 92 7.82 8.12 8.91
C LYS A 92 6.76 7.03 8.99
N ALA A 93 5.99 6.84 7.92
CA ALA A 93 5.14 5.66 7.85
C ALA A 93 5.99 4.41 7.69
N TYR A 94 5.55 3.30 8.28
CA TYR A 94 6.19 1.98 8.09
C TYR A 94 5.83 1.33 6.77
N VAL A 95 4.85 1.88 6.05
CA VAL A 95 4.46 1.45 4.71
C VAL A 95 4.87 2.49 3.68
N THR A 96 5.17 2.06 2.47
CA THR A 96 5.42 2.93 1.30
C THR A 96 4.11 3.23 0.55
N PRO A 97 4.09 4.24 -0.33
CA PRO A 97 2.94 4.49 -1.20
C PRO A 97 2.60 3.32 -2.16
N ASP A 98 3.54 2.40 -2.39
CA ASP A 98 3.35 1.16 -3.17
C ASP A 98 2.93 -0.05 -2.29
N PHE A 99 2.44 0.24 -1.07
CA PHE A 99 1.96 -0.74 -0.10
C PHE A 99 3.01 -1.78 0.32
N GLN A 100 4.29 -1.39 0.41
CA GLN A 100 5.37 -2.24 0.90
C GLN A 100 5.80 -1.83 2.31
N TRP A 101 6.11 -2.79 3.17
CA TRP A 101 6.70 -2.50 4.47
C TRP A 101 8.15 -2.04 4.30
N LYS A 102 8.52 -0.92 4.94
CA LYS A 102 9.90 -0.47 5.00
C LYS A 102 10.66 -1.40 5.94
N SER A 103 11.71 -2.05 5.45
CA SER A 103 12.65 -2.76 6.32
C SER A 103 13.38 -1.76 7.22
N THR A 104 13.27 -1.95 8.53
CA THR A 104 14.06 -1.26 9.57
C THR A 104 15.54 -1.61 9.50
#